data_AF-A0A5J4NJD3-F1
#
_entry.id   AF-A0A5J4NJD3-F1
#
_cell.length_a   1.000
_cell.length_b   1.000
_cell.length_c   1.000
_cell.angle_alpha   90.00
_cell.angle_beta   90.00
_cell.angle_gamma   90.00
#
_symmetry.space_group_name_H-M   'P 1'
#
loop_
_entity.id
_entity.type
_entity.pdbx_description
1 polymer ?
#
loop_
_entity_poly.entity_id
_entity_poly.type
_entity_poly.pdbx_seq_one_letter_code
_entity_poly.pdbx_strand_id
1 'polypeptide(L)' 'MALPFLPGNMFDRNLGKEKFHKSHYLKQHNGVVYQYGIDKVGIGGEKLPGQKIDAPTSVYPSGIGSQLPTWLAFDKQ' A
#
# COMPACT_ATOMS: atom_id res chain seq x y z
N MET A 1 -2.85 0.39 -28.06
CA MET A 1 -2.25 -0.86 -28.60
C MET A 1 -1.64 -1.60 -27.42
N ALA A 2 -2.17 -2.77 -27.07
CA ALA A 2 -1.60 -3.59 -26.00
C ALA A 2 -0.62 -4.60 -26.61
N LEU A 3 0.53 -4.79 -25.97
CA LEU A 3 1.51 -5.79 -26.39
C LEU A 3 0.97 -7.21 -26.11
N PRO A 4 1.20 -8.18 -27.00
CA PRO A 4 0.80 -9.57 -26.75
C PRO A 4 1.67 -10.19 -25.65
N PHE A 5 1.07 -11.05 -24.82
CA PHE A 5 1.73 -11.78 -23.71
C PHE A 5 2.61 -12.94 -24.20
N LEU A 6 3.49 -12.67 -25.16
CA LEU A 6 4.49 -13.62 -25.65
C LEU A 6 5.75 -13.57 -24.77
N PRO A 7 6.47 -14.69 -24.60
CA PRO A 7 7.77 -14.67 -23.95
C PRO A 7 8.70 -13.70 -24.71
N GLY A 8 9.27 -12.73 -23.99
CA GLY A 8 10.06 -11.62 -24.53
C GLY A 8 9.39 -10.25 -24.49
N ASN A 9 8.04 -10.18 -24.49
CA ASN A 9 7.29 -8.93 -24.36
C ASN A 9 6.89 -8.64 -22.90
N MET A 10 7.67 -9.12 -21.94
CA MET A 10 7.42 -8.95 -20.51
C MET A 10 8.46 -8.00 -19.93
N PHE A 11 8.00 -6.90 -19.36
CA PHE A 11 8.86 -5.98 -18.61
C PHE A 11 8.85 -6.37 -17.14
N ASP A 12 10.01 -6.71 -16.58
CA ASP A 12 10.12 -6.99 -15.16
C ASP A 12 10.01 -5.70 -14.35
N ARG A 13 8.91 -5.59 -13.58
CA ARG A 13 8.65 -4.44 -12.70
C ARG A 13 9.35 -4.56 -11.35
N ASN A 14 10.05 -5.67 -11.11
CA ASN A 14 10.74 -5.94 -9.85
C ASN A 14 12.24 -5.58 -9.89
N LEU A 15 12.77 -5.17 -11.04
CA LEU A 15 14.14 -4.66 -11.16
C LEU A 15 14.33 -3.47 -10.18
N GLY A 16 15.28 -3.62 -9.26
CA GLY A 16 15.57 -2.61 -8.24
C GLY A 16 14.66 -2.65 -6.99
N LYS A 17 13.74 -3.61 -6.88
CA LYS A 17 13.01 -3.81 -5.62
C LYS A 17 13.93 -4.41 -4.57
N GLU A 18 13.78 -3.89 -3.36
CA GLU A 18 14.48 -4.40 -2.18
C GLU A 18 13.55 -5.18 -1.24
N LYS A 19 12.23 -4.96 -1.35
CA LYS A 19 11.22 -5.53 -0.45
C LYS A 19 10.42 -6.61 -1.15
N PHE A 20 10.50 -7.83 -0.61
CA PHE A 20 9.79 -9.01 -1.12
C PHE A 20 9.04 -9.77 -0.02
N HIS A 21 8.77 -9.11 1.11
CA HIS A 21 8.00 -9.70 2.19
C HIS A 21 6.60 -10.10 1.70
N LYS A 22 6.18 -11.32 2.04
CA LYS A 22 4.90 -11.88 1.62
C LYS A 22 3.74 -11.13 2.28
N SER A 23 2.67 -10.93 1.53
CA SER A 23 1.41 -10.43 2.08
C SER A 23 0.71 -11.51 2.90
N HIS A 24 0.25 -11.19 4.11
CA HIS A 24 -0.64 -12.04 4.90
C HIS A 24 -2.10 -11.99 4.39
N TYR A 25 -2.26 -12.20 3.09
CA TYR A 25 -3.55 -12.13 2.40
C TYR A 25 -4.47 -13.30 2.78
N LEU A 26 -3.87 -14.48 2.87
CA LEU A 26 -4.52 -15.72 3.31
C LEU A 26 -4.00 -16.06 4.70
N LYS A 27 -4.91 -16.42 5.61
CA LYS A 27 -4.56 -16.83 6.96
C LYS A 27 -5.41 -18.04 7.37
N GLN A 28 -4.79 -18.97 8.08
CA GLN A 28 -5.51 -20.05 8.71
C GLN A 28 -6.05 -19.61 10.07
N HIS A 29 -7.32 -19.90 10.33
CA HIS A 29 -7.98 -19.69 11.60
C HIS A 29 -8.85 -20.91 11.92
N ASN A 30 -8.62 -21.54 13.08
CA ASN A 30 -9.32 -22.75 13.52
C ASN A 30 -9.29 -23.89 12.48
N GLY A 31 -8.12 -24.13 11.87
CA GLY A 31 -7.94 -25.19 10.87
C GLY A 31 -8.43 -24.83 9.46
N VAL A 32 -9.24 -23.79 9.31
CA VAL A 32 -9.81 -23.36 8.02
C VAL A 32 -9.01 -22.17 7.47
N VAL A 33 -8.73 -22.18 6.16
CA VAL A 33 -8.02 -21.09 5.48
C VAL A 33 -9.03 -20.05 5.01
N TYR A 34 -8.81 -18.80 5.42
CA TYR A 34 -9.65 -17.66 5.05
C TYR A 34 -8.84 -16.60 4.30
N GLN A 35 -9.51 -15.92 3.38
CA GLN A 35 -9.02 -14.70 2.76
C GLN A 35 -9.33 -13.51 3.67
N TYR A 36 -8.36 -13.17 4.53
CA TYR A 36 -8.49 -12.08 5.50
C TYR A 36 -8.13 -10.72 4.90
N GLY A 37 -7.21 -10.68 3.94
CA GLY A 37 -6.47 -9.46 3.61
C GLY A 37 -6.99 -8.62 2.46
N ILE A 38 -8.29 -8.34 2.37
CA ILE A 38 -8.83 -7.45 1.32
C ILE A 38 -8.22 -6.03 1.42
N ASP A 39 -7.87 -5.63 2.64
CA ASP A 39 -7.19 -4.39 3.01
C ASP A 39 -5.66 -4.52 3.02
N LYS A 40 -5.11 -5.75 3.00
CA LYS A 40 -3.68 -5.97 3.13
C LYS A 40 -2.95 -5.69 1.83
N VAL A 41 -1.83 -4.99 1.97
CA VAL A 41 -0.88 -4.76 0.88
C VAL A 41 -0.29 -6.08 0.39
N GLY A 42 0.02 -6.11 -0.91
CA GLY A 42 0.67 -7.20 -1.61
C GLY A 42 2.15 -7.38 -1.24
N ILE A 43 2.85 -8.14 -2.08
CA ILE A 43 4.28 -8.44 -1.88
C ILE A 43 5.08 -7.14 -1.85
N GLY A 44 5.99 -7.01 -0.89
CA GLY A 44 6.83 -5.82 -0.76
C GLY A 44 6.08 -4.56 -0.32
N GLY A 45 4.81 -4.67 0.07
CA GLY A 45 3.98 -3.54 0.50
C GLY A 45 3.26 -2.83 -0.64
N GLU A 46 3.28 -3.38 -1.84
CA GLU A 46 2.59 -2.79 -2.99
C GLU A 46 1.08 -2.89 -2.88
N LYS A 47 0.38 -1.88 -3.39
CA LYS A 47 -1.10 -1.91 -3.46
C LYS A 47 -1.55 -2.90 -4.52
N LEU A 48 -2.47 -3.79 -4.17
CA LEU A 48 -3.05 -4.74 -5.12
C LEU A 48 -4.15 -4.05 -5.94
N PRO A 49 -4.33 -4.42 -7.22
CA PRO A 49 -5.48 -3.96 -8.01
C PRO A 49 -6.80 -4.35 -7.32
N GLY A 50 -7.68 -3.37 -7.08
CA GLY A 50 -8.94 -3.60 -6.40
C GLY A 50 -8.84 -3.79 -4.88
N GLN A 51 -7.66 -3.56 -4.27
CA GLN A 51 -7.52 -3.54 -2.81
C GLN A 51 -8.45 -2.50 -2.21
N LYS A 52 -9.22 -2.89 -1.19
CA LYS A 52 -10.05 -1.95 -0.45
C LYS A 52 -9.11 -1.10 0.41
N ILE A 53 -8.90 0.14 0.01
CA ILE A 53 -8.13 1.10 0.79
C ILE A 53 -9.15 1.84 1.63
N ASP A 54 -9.27 1.45 2.90
CA ASP A 54 -9.91 2.33 3.87
C ASP A 54 -9.06 3.61 3.93
N ALA A 55 -9.68 4.77 3.67
CA ALA A 55 -8.97 6.04 3.70
C ALA A 55 -8.28 6.15 5.07
N PRO A 56 -6.95 6.36 5.11
CA PRO A 56 -6.27 6.44 6.38
C PRO A 56 -6.78 7.69 7.10
N THR A 57 -7.63 7.49 8.10
CA THR A 57 -8.23 8.55 8.92
C THR A 57 -7.17 9.33 9.72
N SER A 58 -5.92 8.88 9.71
CA SER A 58 -4.80 9.43 10.50
C SER A 58 -3.62 9.93 9.66
N VAL A 59 -3.72 10.05 8.33
CA VAL A 59 -2.66 10.73 7.57
C VAL A 59 -2.76 12.22 7.84
N TYR A 60 -1.82 12.72 8.66
CA TYR A 60 -1.55 14.14 8.74
C TYR A 60 -1.36 14.67 7.31
N PRO A 61 -2.05 15.74 6.92
CA PRO A 61 -1.92 16.28 5.57
C PRO A 61 -0.44 16.52 5.29
N SER A 62 0.02 16.05 4.13
CA SER A 62 1.38 16.27 3.66
C SER A 62 1.57 17.74 3.31
N GLY A 63 1.75 18.59 4.33
CA GLY A 63 2.29 19.94 4.22
C GLY A 63 1.64 20.89 3.22
N ILE A 64 0.40 20.69 2.79
CA ILE A 64 -0.35 21.72 2.04
C ILE A 64 -1.00 22.62 3.09
N GLY A 65 -0.17 23.49 3.68
CA GLY A 65 -0.51 24.34 4.82
C GLY A 65 0.70 24.56 5.73
N SER A 66 0.55 25.44 6.74
CA SER A 66 1.58 25.76 7.73
C SER A 66 2.29 24.49 8.23
N GLN A 67 3.63 24.50 8.18
CA GLN A 67 4.53 23.42 8.61
C GLN A 67 4.38 23.05 10.10
N LEU A 68 3.60 23.82 10.87
CA LEU A 68 3.41 23.71 12.30
C LEU A 68 1.91 23.59 12.63
N PRO A 69 1.53 22.70 13.56
CA PRO A 69 0.17 22.65 14.09
C PRO A 69 -0.26 24.02 14.62
N THR A 70 -1.53 24.38 14.44
CA THR A 70 -2.07 25.70 14.80
C THR A 70 -1.79 26.09 16.26
N TRP A 71 -1.86 25.14 17.20
CA TRP A 71 -1.57 25.39 18.62
C TRP A 71 -0.10 25.75 18.88
N LEU A 72 0.82 25.31 18.02
CA LEU A 72 2.25 25.65 18.09
C LEU A 72 2.56 26.95 17.33
N ALA A 73 1.84 27.23 16.24
CA ALA A 73 2.01 28.45 15.45
C ALA A 73 1.57 29.73 16.20
N PHE A 74 0.67 29.60 17.17
CA PHE A 74 0.08 30.71 17.92
C PHE A 74 0.37 30.67 19.43
N ASP A 75 1.36 29.89 19.87
CA ASP A 75 1.71 29.72 21.29
C ASP A 75 2.09 31.05 22.00
N LYS A 76 2.41 32.10 21.24
CA LYS A 76 2.91 33.38 21.78
C LYS A 76 2.30 34.63 21.13
N GLN A 77 1.11 34.53 20.54
CA GLN A 77 0.32 35.70 20.14
C GLN A 77 -0.60 36.18 21.24
#